data_AF-A0A2B7ZTJ9-F1
#
_entry.id   AF-A0A2B7ZTJ9-F1
#
_cell.length_a   1.000
_cell.length_b   1.000
_cell.length_c   1.000
_cell.angle_alpha   90.00
_cell.angle_beta   90.00
_cell.angle_gamma   90.00
#
_symmetry.space_group_name_H-M   'P 1'
#
loop_
_entity.id
_entity.type
_entity.pdbx_description
1 polymer ?
#
loop_
_entity_poly.entity_id
_entity_poly.type
_entity_poly.pdbx_seq_one_letter_code
_entity_poly.pdbx_strand_id
1 'polypeptide(L)'
;MLCQRCRTSLLFRLPFRQQTSVSSQASRCTAFLPHRQNFRPYSTPSSDAPAPAQPLSAPSITLPGVAPPSSSAPPTTKGNEPPRVMSGTPAGTKLKGLNYIKNKSEVFAMEDHEYPDWLWGLLDEVNSKSKADGGLDVTTMNKKQRIRHERKMAARAASQPRKIPLHEQAVDITPANAVPQAQSPEFLEAAASSVNTRSQITKSAREARRKSIKEANFLRGM
;
A
#
# COMPACT_ATOMS: atom_id res chain seq x y z
N MET A 1 62.82 6.71 34.03
CA MET A 1 63.33 5.87 32.92
C MET A 1 62.16 5.12 32.29
N LEU A 2 61.49 5.70 31.29
CA LEU A 2 60.34 5.03 30.65
C LEU A 2 60.81 4.04 29.57
N CYS A 3 60.32 2.81 29.63
CA CYS A 3 60.68 1.69 28.75
C CYS A 3 60.25 1.94 27.29
N GLN A 4 61.03 1.47 26.31
CA GLN A 4 60.75 1.59 24.87
C GLN A 4 59.35 1.05 24.47
N ARG A 5 58.81 0.06 25.21
CA ARG A 5 57.47 -0.49 24.98
C ARG A 5 56.33 0.42 25.45
N CYS A 6 56.59 1.37 26.35
CA CYS A 6 55.58 2.32 26.84
C CYS A 6 55.49 3.58 25.95
N ARG A 7 56.53 3.86 25.15
CA ARG A 7 56.54 5.00 24.21
C ARG A 7 55.68 4.75 22.98
N THR A 8 55.58 3.50 22.52
CA THR A 8 54.77 3.15 21.35
C THR A 8 53.28 3.08 21.66
N SER A 9 52.85 2.77 22.89
CA SER A 9 51.42 2.70 23.22
C SER A 9 50.74 4.07 23.44
N LEU A 10 51.51 5.12 23.75
CA LEU A 10 50.98 6.47 23.95
C LEU A 10 50.75 7.24 22.64
N LEU A 11 51.44 6.89 21.55
CA LEU A 11 51.32 7.57 20.27
C LEU A 11 50.16 7.05 19.38
N PHE A 12 49.53 5.93 19.73
CA PHE A 12 48.37 5.38 18.99
C PHE A 12 47.00 5.85 19.50
N ARG A 13 46.95 6.75 20.50
CA ARG A 13 45.70 7.21 21.14
C ARG A 13 45.45 8.72 20.96
N LEU A 14 46.07 9.38 19.99
CA LEU A 14 45.75 10.76 19.63
C LEU A 14 45.18 10.79 18.20
N PRO A 15 43.93 11.23 17.99
CA PRO A 15 43.43 11.50 16.64
C PRO A 15 44.11 12.77 16.13
N PHE A 16 45.20 12.60 15.39
CA PHE A 16 45.85 13.68 14.66
C PHE A 16 44.94 14.12 13.51
N ARG A 17 44.24 15.24 13.72
CA ARG A 17 43.45 15.94 12.73
C ARG A 17 44.42 16.74 11.85
N GLN A 18 44.74 16.24 10.66
CA GLN A 18 45.29 17.06 9.59
C GLN A 18 44.37 17.04 8.37
N GLN A 19 43.93 18.25 8.03
CA GLN A 19 43.28 18.63 6.79
C GLN A 19 44.37 18.74 5.71
N THR A 20 44.17 18.13 4.54
CA THR A 20 44.62 18.67 3.24
C THR A 20 43.79 18.05 2.10
N SER A 21 43.04 18.93 1.43
CA SER A 21 42.84 19.07 -0.03
C SER A 21 42.75 17.84 -0.97
N VAL A 22 41.57 17.74 -1.62
CA VAL A 22 41.28 17.36 -3.02
C VAL A 22 42.19 16.35 -3.74
N SER A 23 41.62 15.20 -4.12
CA SER A 23 41.52 14.77 -5.52
C SER A 23 40.68 13.49 -5.65
N SER A 24 40.14 13.32 -6.84
CA SER A 24 39.13 12.40 -7.34
C SER A 24 39.50 10.90 -7.36
N GLN A 25 38.43 10.09 -7.39
CA GLN A 25 38.27 8.76 -8.02
C GLN A 25 38.12 7.54 -7.10
N ALA A 26 36.96 6.92 -7.29
CA ALA A 26 36.68 5.49 -7.37
C ALA A 26 37.25 4.58 -6.26
N SER A 27 36.36 4.08 -5.39
CA SER A 27 36.56 2.72 -4.89
C SER A 27 35.28 2.01 -4.48
N ARG A 28 35.21 0.78 -4.99
CA ARG A 28 34.24 -0.26 -4.75
C ARG A 28 34.33 -0.67 -3.27
N CYS A 29 33.24 -0.56 -2.53
CA CYS A 29 33.14 -1.13 -1.19
C CYS A 29 32.31 -2.41 -1.25
N THR A 30 32.98 -3.56 -1.25
CA THR A 30 32.39 -4.84 -0.84
C THR A 30 32.37 -4.89 0.68
N ALA A 31 31.20 -4.69 1.28
CA ALA A 31 31.01 -4.94 2.70
C ALA A 31 30.60 -6.40 2.90
N PHE A 32 31.53 -7.23 3.38
CA PHE A 32 31.18 -8.54 3.95
C PHE A 32 30.64 -8.30 5.37
N LEU A 33 29.34 -8.46 5.55
CA LEU A 33 28.73 -8.56 6.88
C LEU A 33 28.77 -10.03 7.33
N PRO A 34 29.16 -10.34 8.57
CA PRO A 34 29.02 -11.69 9.09
C PRO A 34 27.53 -12.01 9.28
N HIS A 35 27.03 -12.92 8.45
CA HIS A 35 25.70 -13.51 8.52
C HIS A 35 25.59 -14.36 9.80
N ARG A 36 25.00 -13.82 10.88
CA ARG A 36 24.54 -14.63 12.01
C ARG A 36 23.16 -15.19 11.69
N GLN A 37 23.11 -16.49 11.42
CA GLN A 37 21.87 -17.28 11.35
C GLN A 37 21.33 -17.47 12.76
N ASN A 38 20.27 -16.75 13.12
CA ASN A 38 19.44 -17.12 14.25
C ASN A 38 18.41 -18.14 13.75
N PHE A 39 18.68 -19.43 13.96
CA PHE A 39 17.65 -20.46 13.86
C PHE A 39 16.65 -20.23 14.99
N ARG A 40 15.38 -20.02 14.63
CA ARG A 40 14.25 -20.01 15.56
C ARG A 40 13.90 -21.46 15.88
N PRO A 41 14.10 -21.97 17.11
CA PRO A 41 13.54 -23.27 17.48
C PRO A 41 12.02 -23.11 17.57
N TYR A 42 11.30 -23.90 16.77
CA TYR A 42 9.85 -24.03 16.89
C TYR A 42 9.57 -24.97 18.06
N SER A 43 9.12 -24.41 19.19
CA SER A 43 8.58 -25.21 20.28
C SER A 43 7.23 -25.76 19.87
N THR A 44 7.18 -27.05 19.56
CA THR A 44 5.97 -27.85 19.48
C THR A 44 5.36 -27.95 20.89
N PRO A 45 4.10 -27.54 21.14
CA PRO A 45 3.43 -27.93 22.36
C PRO A 45 3.15 -29.44 22.34
N SER A 46 3.65 -30.09 23.38
CA SER A 46 3.52 -31.52 23.66
C SER A 46 2.06 -31.95 23.72
N SER A 47 1.82 -33.12 23.14
CA SER A 47 0.68 -33.97 23.42
C SER A 47 0.68 -34.32 24.91
N ASP A 48 -0.44 -34.08 25.59
CA ASP A 48 -0.81 -34.77 26.82
C ASP A 48 -2.33 -34.97 26.83
N ALA A 49 -2.73 -36.23 26.73
CA ALA A 49 -4.00 -36.78 27.17
C ALA A 49 -3.64 -38.12 27.84
N PRO A 50 -4.28 -38.48 28.98
CA PRO A 50 -5.52 -39.28 28.90
C PRO A 50 -6.54 -39.00 30.05
N ALA A 51 -7.85 -38.89 29.75
CA ALA A 51 -8.92 -39.90 29.99
C ALA A 51 -9.91 -39.49 31.13
N PRO A 52 -11.03 -40.21 31.39
CA PRO A 52 -12.31 -40.13 30.65
C PRO A 52 -13.57 -39.92 31.56
N ALA A 53 -14.70 -39.42 31.03
CA ALA A 53 -16.10 -39.70 31.42
C ALA A 53 -17.06 -38.65 30.80
N GLN A 54 -17.87 -39.00 29.79
CA GLN A 54 -19.30 -39.37 29.85
C GLN A 54 -20.24 -38.22 29.37
N PRO A 55 -21.39 -38.55 28.73
CA PRO A 55 -22.05 -37.66 27.77
C PRO A 55 -23.33 -37.01 28.33
N LEU A 56 -23.64 -35.77 27.95
CA LEU A 56 -24.99 -35.25 28.15
C LEU A 56 -25.38 -34.18 27.11
N SER A 57 -26.25 -34.62 26.20
CA SER A 57 -27.44 -33.96 25.64
C SER A 57 -27.35 -32.51 25.13
N ALA A 58 -27.52 -32.40 23.81
CA ALA A 58 -27.96 -31.21 23.10
C ALA A 58 -29.40 -30.81 23.49
N PRO A 59 -29.70 -29.52 23.64
CA PRO A 59 -31.05 -29.02 23.48
C PRO A 59 -31.25 -28.40 22.09
N SER A 60 -32.08 -29.07 21.29
CA SER A 60 -32.73 -28.51 20.11
C SER A 60 -33.56 -27.30 20.51
N ILE A 61 -33.26 -26.13 19.95
CA ILE A 61 -34.19 -24.98 20.00
C ILE A 61 -35.07 -25.08 18.76
N THR A 62 -36.26 -25.63 18.98
CA THR A 62 -37.41 -25.52 18.07
C THR A 62 -38.15 -24.24 18.41
N LEU A 63 -38.33 -23.34 17.46
CA LEU A 63 -39.42 -22.36 17.52
C LEU A 63 -40.14 -22.25 16.17
N PRO A 64 -41.46 -21.99 16.20
CA PRO A 64 -42.40 -22.39 15.16
C PRO A 64 -42.55 -21.32 14.08
N GLY A 65 -42.89 -21.78 12.87
CA GLY A 65 -43.33 -20.92 11.79
C GLY A 65 -44.65 -20.21 12.11
N VAL A 66 -44.71 -18.93 11.77
CA VAL A 66 -45.94 -18.19 11.49
C VAL A 66 -45.66 -17.31 10.27
N ALA A 67 -46.53 -17.46 9.26
CA ALA A 67 -46.51 -16.76 7.99
C ALA A 67 -47.03 -15.29 8.14
N PRO A 68 -46.98 -14.45 7.08
CA PRO A 68 -46.88 -12.99 7.16
C PRO A 68 -48.22 -12.26 7.21
N PRO A 69 -48.21 -10.92 7.41
CA PRO A 69 -48.94 -10.08 6.46
C PRO A 69 -48.24 -8.76 6.06
N SER A 70 -48.33 -8.49 4.75
CA SER A 70 -48.82 -7.25 4.11
C SER A 70 -48.09 -5.90 4.32
N SER A 71 -47.45 -5.46 3.23
CA SER A 71 -47.55 -4.16 2.56
C SER A 71 -47.77 -2.87 3.38
N SER A 72 -46.76 -2.00 3.40
CA SER A 72 -46.94 -0.56 3.22
C SER A 72 -45.67 0.11 2.68
N ALA A 73 -45.88 1.05 1.75
CA ALA A 73 -44.94 1.73 0.86
C ALA A 73 -43.94 2.70 1.56
N PRO A 74 -43.03 3.38 0.81
CA PRO A 74 -41.68 3.75 1.25
C PRO A 74 -41.56 5.11 1.94
N PRO A 75 -40.55 5.32 2.81
CA PRO A 75 -40.01 6.64 3.06
C PRO A 75 -38.77 6.89 2.19
N THR A 76 -38.91 7.84 1.29
CA THR A 76 -37.84 8.49 0.55
C THR A 76 -36.84 9.14 1.51
N THR A 77 -35.58 8.71 1.48
CA THR A 77 -34.46 9.49 2.02
C THR A 77 -33.44 9.70 0.91
N LYS A 78 -33.47 10.91 0.34
CA LYS A 78 -32.44 11.39 -0.58
C LYS A 78 -31.21 11.77 0.25
N GLY A 79 -30.27 10.84 0.40
CA GLY A 79 -28.90 11.16 0.76
C GLY A 79 -28.10 11.47 -0.50
N ASN A 80 -27.38 12.59 -0.51
CA ASN A 80 -26.38 12.94 -1.52
C ASN A 80 -25.25 11.90 -1.49
N GLU A 81 -25.42 10.80 -2.20
CA GLU A 81 -24.35 9.86 -2.51
C GLU A 81 -23.94 10.06 -3.98
N PRO A 82 -22.63 10.04 -4.33
CA PRO A 82 -22.22 10.04 -5.72
C PRO A 82 -23.00 8.99 -6.51
N PRO A 83 -23.36 9.25 -7.79
CA PRO A 83 -24.11 8.29 -8.59
C PRO A 83 -23.39 6.94 -8.57
N ARG A 84 -23.95 5.94 -7.88
CA ARG A 84 -23.38 4.60 -7.86
C ARG A 84 -23.30 4.13 -9.30
N VAL A 85 -22.10 3.75 -9.73
CA VAL A 85 -21.88 3.19 -11.06
C VAL A 85 -22.72 1.92 -11.12
N MET A 86 -23.77 1.93 -11.94
CA MET A 86 -24.70 0.81 -12.06
C MET A 86 -23.93 -0.42 -12.55
N SER A 87 -24.22 -1.58 -11.97
CA SER A 87 -23.61 -2.82 -12.44
C SER A 87 -24.05 -3.13 -13.87
N GLY A 88 -23.16 -3.76 -14.64
CA GLY A 88 -23.49 -4.25 -15.98
C GLY A 88 -24.31 -5.55 -15.97
N THR A 89 -24.48 -6.18 -14.80
CA THR A 89 -25.12 -7.49 -14.64
C THR A 89 -26.33 -7.37 -13.71
N PRO A 90 -27.56 -7.54 -14.22
CA PRO A 90 -28.75 -7.43 -13.39
C PRO A 90 -28.81 -8.55 -12.34
N ALA A 91 -29.51 -8.28 -11.24
CA ALA A 91 -29.77 -9.25 -10.18
C ALA A 91 -30.43 -10.52 -10.75
N GLY A 92 -30.08 -11.68 -10.19
CA GLY A 92 -30.53 -13.00 -10.64
C GLY A 92 -29.78 -13.56 -11.86
N THR A 93 -28.76 -12.86 -12.38
CA THR A 93 -27.95 -13.38 -13.49
C THR A 93 -27.12 -14.58 -13.03
N LYS A 94 -27.26 -15.72 -13.72
CA LYS A 94 -26.48 -16.94 -13.48
C LYS A 94 -25.02 -16.73 -13.88
N LEU A 95 -24.11 -16.81 -12.90
CA LEU A 95 -22.67 -16.67 -13.11
C LEU A 95 -22.07 -18.01 -13.54
N LYS A 96 -21.95 -18.18 -14.86
CA LYS A 96 -21.41 -19.40 -15.49
C LYS A 96 -19.93 -19.59 -15.11
N GLY A 97 -19.54 -20.83 -14.79
CA GLY A 97 -18.14 -21.19 -14.59
C GLY A 97 -17.54 -20.92 -13.20
N LEU A 98 -18.32 -20.39 -12.24
CA LEU A 98 -17.84 -20.20 -10.87
C LEU A 98 -17.94 -21.46 -10.01
N ASN A 99 -19.00 -22.26 -10.18
CA ASN A 99 -19.16 -23.49 -9.43
C ASN A 99 -18.36 -24.63 -10.08
N TYR A 100 -17.22 -24.96 -9.48
CA TYR A 100 -16.37 -26.09 -9.89
C TYR A 100 -16.71 -27.39 -9.12
N ILE A 101 -17.65 -27.35 -8.17
CA ILE A 101 -18.00 -28.48 -7.31
C ILE A 101 -19.28 -29.14 -7.82
N LYS A 102 -19.21 -30.46 -8.02
CA LYS A 102 -20.35 -31.27 -8.46
C LYS A 102 -21.50 -31.16 -7.45
N ASN A 103 -22.73 -31.14 -7.96
CA ASN A 103 -23.97 -31.14 -7.18
C ASN A 103 -24.20 -29.92 -6.26
N LYS A 104 -23.48 -28.82 -6.46
CA LYS A 104 -23.80 -27.53 -5.82
C LYS A 104 -24.67 -26.68 -6.74
N SER A 105 -25.52 -25.85 -6.15
CA SER A 105 -26.29 -24.85 -6.90
C SER A 105 -25.36 -23.88 -7.60
N GLU A 106 -25.81 -23.35 -8.73
CA GLU A 106 -25.08 -22.32 -9.46
C GLU A 106 -25.17 -20.99 -8.72
N VAL A 107 -24.12 -20.19 -8.83
CA VAL A 107 -24.04 -18.88 -8.18
C VAL A 107 -24.82 -17.87 -9.02
N PHE A 108 -25.73 -17.15 -8.38
CA PHE A 108 -26.50 -16.06 -8.98
C PHE A 108 -25.98 -14.72 -8.48
N ALA A 109 -26.01 -13.71 -9.35
CA ALA A 109 -25.74 -12.33 -8.96
C ALA A 109 -26.86 -11.81 -8.05
N MET A 110 -26.49 -11.13 -6.97
CA MET A 110 -27.40 -10.48 -6.03
C MET A 110 -27.66 -9.04 -6.47
N GLU A 111 -28.43 -8.28 -5.71
CA GLU A 111 -28.65 -6.86 -5.99
C GLU A 111 -27.40 -6.02 -5.68
N ASP A 112 -27.20 -4.92 -6.42
CA ASP A 112 -26.02 -4.04 -6.30
C ASP A 112 -25.82 -3.49 -4.88
N HIS A 113 -26.90 -3.34 -4.11
CA HIS A 113 -26.88 -2.84 -2.73
C HIS A 113 -26.42 -3.87 -1.70
N GLU A 114 -26.53 -5.16 -2.02
CA GLU A 114 -26.12 -6.24 -1.13
C GLU A 114 -24.61 -6.49 -1.23
N TYR A 115 -24.00 -6.05 -2.33
CA TYR A 115 -22.56 -6.05 -2.46
C TYR A 115 -21.91 -4.93 -1.65
N PRO A 116 -20.74 -5.18 -1.04
CA PRO A 116 -20.06 -4.18 -0.25
C PRO A 116 -19.50 -3.05 -1.13
N ASP A 117 -19.51 -1.82 -0.61
CA ASP A 117 -19.18 -0.61 -1.37
C ASP A 117 -17.76 -0.59 -1.98
N TRP A 118 -16.80 -1.29 -1.36
CA TRP A 118 -15.42 -1.37 -1.87
C TRP A 118 -15.32 -2.04 -3.24
N LEU A 119 -16.32 -2.85 -3.64
CA LEU A 119 -16.36 -3.51 -4.96
C LEU A 119 -16.33 -2.47 -6.09
N TRP A 120 -17.10 -1.40 -5.93
CA TRP A 120 -17.26 -0.35 -6.94
C TRP A 120 -16.00 0.51 -7.09
N GLY A 121 -15.20 0.64 -6.02
CA GLY A 121 -13.94 1.39 -6.04
C GLY A 121 -12.75 0.66 -6.69
N LEU A 122 -12.87 -0.64 -7.00
CA LEU A 122 -11.76 -1.42 -7.57
C LEU A 122 -11.31 -0.93 -8.94
N LEU A 123 -12.25 -0.45 -9.76
CA LEU A 123 -11.94 0.05 -11.11
C LEU A 123 -11.28 1.44 -11.07
N ASP A 124 -11.50 2.21 -10.00
CA ASP A 124 -10.94 3.57 -9.88
C ASP A 124 -9.42 3.56 -9.83
N GLU A 125 -8.79 2.53 -9.24
CA GLU A 125 -7.33 2.40 -9.27
C GLU A 125 -6.77 2.14 -10.67
N VAL A 126 -7.53 1.47 -11.53
CA VAL A 126 -7.14 1.17 -12.91
C VAL A 126 -7.36 2.40 -13.78
N ASN A 127 -8.52 3.04 -13.62
CA ASN A 127 -8.90 4.24 -14.34
C ASN A 127 -8.03 5.45 -13.96
N SER A 128 -7.65 5.61 -12.69
CA SER A 128 -6.76 6.69 -12.25
C SER A 128 -5.37 6.59 -12.86
N LYS A 129 -4.83 5.37 -13.02
CA LYS A 129 -3.55 5.14 -13.72
C LYS A 129 -3.64 5.49 -15.19
N SER A 130 -4.73 5.15 -15.88
CA SER A 130 -4.91 5.51 -17.30
C SER A 130 -5.20 6.99 -17.52
N LYS A 131 -5.91 7.64 -16.59
CA LYS A 131 -6.22 9.08 -16.63
C LYS A 131 -5.00 9.96 -16.32
N ALA A 132 -4.09 9.51 -15.45
CA ALA A 132 -2.84 10.23 -15.16
C ALA A 132 -1.94 10.35 -16.40
N ASP A 133 -2.05 9.39 -17.33
CA ASP A 133 -1.37 9.38 -18.63
C ASP A 133 -2.24 9.94 -19.76
N GLY A 134 -3.42 10.51 -19.43
CA GLY A 134 -4.37 11.15 -20.33
C GLY A 134 -3.86 12.50 -20.85
N GLY A 135 -2.63 12.53 -21.36
CA GLY A 135 -2.12 13.63 -22.16
C GLY A 135 -2.92 13.71 -23.44
N LEU A 136 -3.38 14.92 -23.77
CA LEU A 136 -3.91 15.25 -25.09
C LEU A 136 -2.99 14.64 -26.15
N ASP A 137 -3.54 13.82 -27.06
CA ASP A 137 -2.72 13.10 -28.05
C ASP A 137 -2.02 14.08 -28.99
N VAL A 138 -0.76 14.38 -28.65
CA VAL A 138 0.10 15.34 -29.36
C VAL A 138 0.31 14.92 -30.81
N THR A 139 0.13 13.63 -31.13
CA THR A 139 0.34 13.09 -32.48
C THR A 139 -0.74 13.53 -33.47
N THR A 140 -1.98 13.75 -33.01
CA THR A 140 -3.10 14.22 -33.84
C THR A 140 -3.04 15.71 -34.18
N MET A 141 -2.26 16.49 -33.44
CA MET A 141 -2.20 17.95 -33.57
C MET A 141 -1.27 18.40 -34.70
N ASN A 142 -1.58 19.54 -35.33
CA ASN A 142 -0.72 20.19 -36.33
C ASN A 142 0.57 20.72 -35.69
N LYS A 143 1.68 20.83 -36.45
CA LYS A 143 2.98 21.35 -35.97
C LYS A 143 2.86 22.68 -35.19
N LYS A 144 2.06 23.64 -35.68
CA LYS A 144 1.85 24.92 -34.98
C LYS A 144 1.10 24.76 -33.65
N GLN A 145 0.14 23.83 -33.59
CA GLN A 145 -0.62 23.52 -32.38
C GLN A 145 0.26 22.83 -31.34
N ARG A 146 1.15 21.92 -31.77
CA ARG A 146 2.14 21.27 -30.89
C ARG A 146 3.05 22.29 -30.24
N ILE A 147 3.63 23.22 -31.01
CA ILE A 147 4.51 24.28 -30.47
C ILE A 147 3.75 25.18 -29.48
N ARG A 148 2.51 25.56 -29.79
CA ARG A 148 1.69 26.36 -28.86
C ARG A 148 1.38 25.60 -27.58
N HIS A 149 1.04 24.32 -27.69
CA HIS A 149 0.78 23.45 -26.55
C HIS A 149 2.03 23.27 -25.69
N GLU A 150 3.17 22.98 -26.31
CA GLU A 150 4.48 22.86 -25.65
C GLU A 150 4.87 24.15 -24.94
N ARG A 151 4.74 25.31 -25.61
CA ARG A 151 5.00 26.62 -24.97
C ARG A 151 4.07 26.87 -23.78
N LYS A 152 2.79 26.49 -23.89
CA LYS A 152 1.82 26.60 -22.79
C LYS A 152 2.16 25.64 -21.64
N MET A 153 2.59 24.43 -21.95
CA MET A 153 3.00 23.43 -20.96
C MET A 153 4.32 23.83 -20.29
N ALA A 154 5.30 24.35 -21.04
CA ALA A 154 6.56 24.86 -20.52
C ALA A 154 6.35 26.07 -19.60
N ALA A 155 5.46 27.01 -19.98
CA ALA A 155 5.10 28.13 -19.11
C ALA A 155 4.43 27.66 -17.80
N ARG A 156 3.52 26.68 -17.88
CA ARG A 156 2.89 26.06 -16.69
C ARG A 156 3.92 25.32 -15.83
N ALA A 157 4.83 24.57 -16.45
CA ALA A 157 5.88 23.84 -15.75
C ALA A 157 6.89 24.79 -15.11
N ALA A 158 7.23 25.91 -15.74
CA ALA A 158 8.13 26.93 -15.18
C ALA A 158 7.52 27.61 -13.94
N SER A 159 6.20 27.80 -13.91
CA SER A 159 5.51 28.34 -12.73
C SER A 159 5.36 27.35 -11.58
N GLN A 160 5.34 26.04 -11.87
CA GLN A 160 5.05 25.02 -10.87
C GLN A 160 6.37 24.48 -10.27
N PRO A 161 6.48 24.35 -8.93
CA PRO A 161 7.65 23.71 -8.33
C PRO A 161 7.80 22.26 -8.81
N ARG A 162 9.05 21.76 -8.78
CA ARG A 162 9.35 20.36 -9.16
C ARG A 162 8.56 19.40 -8.27
N LYS A 163 7.90 18.43 -8.88
CA LYS A 163 7.16 17.38 -8.16
C LYS A 163 8.16 16.36 -7.61
N ILE A 164 8.47 16.45 -6.32
CA ILE A 164 9.33 15.49 -5.63
C ILE A 164 8.49 14.26 -5.27
N PRO A 165 8.88 13.04 -5.69
CA PRO A 165 8.21 11.80 -5.31
C PRO A 165 8.10 11.65 -3.79
N LEU A 166 7.01 11.06 -3.33
CA LEU A 166 6.69 10.98 -1.90
C LEU A 166 7.80 10.30 -1.08
N HIS A 167 8.43 9.24 -1.60
CA HIS A 167 9.53 8.54 -0.93
C HIS A 167 10.88 9.28 -0.92
N GLU A 168 11.01 10.38 -1.65
CA GLU A 168 12.20 11.25 -1.63
C GLU A 168 12.01 12.46 -0.71
N GLN A 169 10.80 12.68 -0.20
CA GLN A 169 10.50 13.79 0.70
C GLN A 169 11.04 13.52 2.11
N ALA A 170 11.60 14.55 2.73
CA ALA A 170 12.12 14.51 4.11
C ALA A 170 11.15 15.10 5.14
N VAL A 171 9.87 15.26 4.77
CA VAL A 171 8.84 15.80 5.66
C VAL A 171 8.40 14.71 6.65
N ASP A 172 8.28 15.08 7.91
CA ASP A 172 7.79 14.17 8.95
C ASP A 172 6.36 13.71 8.64
N ILE A 173 6.16 12.39 8.68
CA ILE A 173 4.87 11.75 8.42
C ILE A 173 3.82 12.17 9.46
N THR A 174 4.25 12.34 10.70
CA THR A 174 3.40 12.77 11.82
C THR A 174 4.21 13.77 12.64
N PRO A 175 4.08 15.08 12.37
CA PRO A 175 4.82 16.08 13.10
C PRO A 175 4.37 16.12 14.56
N ALA A 176 5.29 16.37 15.48
CA ALA A 176 5.02 16.36 16.93
C ALA A 176 3.89 17.33 17.32
N ASN A 177 3.76 18.46 16.62
CA ASN A 177 2.71 19.47 16.86
C ASN A 177 1.31 18.98 16.48
N ALA A 178 1.21 17.96 15.62
CA ALA A 178 -0.06 17.43 15.12
C ALA A 178 -0.53 16.20 15.91
N VAL A 179 0.17 15.80 16.98
CA VAL A 179 -0.28 14.74 17.88
C VAL A 179 -1.17 15.38 18.95
N PRO A 180 -2.50 15.25 18.88
CA PRO A 180 -3.38 15.79 19.90
C PRO A 180 -3.22 14.99 21.21
N GLN A 181 -3.77 15.52 22.32
CA GLN A 181 -3.75 14.81 23.60
C GLN A 181 -4.29 13.38 23.46
N ALA A 182 -3.70 12.45 24.23
CA ALA A 182 -4.04 11.04 24.20
C ALA A 182 -5.54 10.83 24.43
N GLN A 183 -6.15 9.95 23.63
CA GLN A 183 -7.58 9.56 23.68
C GLN A 183 -8.60 10.54 23.06
N SER A 184 -8.16 11.56 22.33
CA SER A 184 -9.08 12.39 21.51
C SER A 184 -9.44 11.70 20.18
N PRO A 185 -10.63 11.97 19.59
CA PRO A 185 -11.00 11.45 18.26
C PRO A 185 -10.00 11.90 17.18
N GLU A 186 -9.50 13.13 17.27
CA GLU A 186 -8.47 13.70 16.40
C GLU A 186 -7.17 12.88 16.40
N PHE A 187 -6.80 12.30 17.55
CA PHE A 187 -5.61 11.44 17.63
C PHE A 187 -5.79 10.15 16.81
N LEU A 188 -6.99 9.55 16.82
CA LEU A 188 -7.27 8.35 16.04
C LEU A 188 -7.24 8.65 14.54
N GLU A 189 -7.76 9.80 14.13
CA GLU A 189 -7.72 10.24 12.72
C GLU A 189 -6.29 10.59 12.27
N ALA A 190 -5.53 11.29 13.10
CA ALA A 190 -4.10 11.53 12.87
C ALA A 190 -3.30 10.21 12.78
N ALA A 191 -3.62 9.24 13.64
CA ALA A 191 -3.01 7.91 13.58
C ALA A 191 -3.40 7.18 12.28
N ALA A 192 -4.67 7.18 11.89
CA ALA A 192 -5.13 6.54 10.65
C ALA A 192 -4.50 7.17 9.40
N SER A 193 -4.45 8.50 9.32
CA SER A 193 -3.80 9.23 8.22
C SER A 193 -2.28 8.98 8.20
N SER A 194 -1.62 8.85 9.35
CA SER A 194 -0.20 8.48 9.43
C SER A 194 0.09 7.07 8.88
N VAL A 195 -0.82 6.11 9.11
CA VAL A 195 -0.69 4.76 8.57
C VAL A 195 -0.89 4.77 7.06
N ASN A 196 -1.89 5.53 6.58
CA ASN A 196 -2.17 5.67 5.15
C ASN A 196 -0.99 6.32 4.41
N THR A 197 -0.42 7.40 4.93
CA THR A 197 0.77 8.06 4.36
C THR A 197 1.97 7.11 4.33
N ARG A 198 2.27 6.37 5.41
CA ARG A 198 3.31 5.31 5.42
C ARG A 198 3.11 4.27 4.32
N SER A 199 1.86 3.85 4.11
CA SER A 199 1.52 2.91 3.04
C SER A 199 1.78 3.50 1.65
N GLN A 200 1.49 4.77 1.44
CA GLN A 200 1.75 5.49 0.18
C GLN A 200 3.25 5.66 -0.07
N ILE A 201 4.05 5.97 0.96
CA ILE A 201 5.52 6.02 0.86
C ILE A 201 6.04 4.68 0.34
N THR A 202 5.60 3.60 0.98
CA THR A 202 6.00 2.23 0.65
C THR A 202 5.60 1.85 -0.79
N LYS A 203 4.38 2.20 -1.22
CA LYS A 203 3.91 1.99 -2.60
C LYS A 203 4.79 2.75 -3.59
N SER A 204 5.05 4.03 -3.35
CA SER A 204 5.87 4.86 -4.25
C SER A 204 7.33 4.38 -4.35
N ALA A 205 7.94 3.98 -3.23
CA ALA A 205 9.30 3.42 -3.21
C ALA A 205 9.37 2.07 -3.95
N ARG A 206 8.34 1.23 -3.81
CA ARG A 206 8.25 -0.03 -4.56
C ARG A 206 8.13 0.21 -6.06
N GLU A 207 7.37 1.22 -6.48
CA GLU A 207 7.25 1.57 -7.90
C GLU A 207 8.58 2.07 -8.48
N ALA A 208 9.30 2.94 -7.76
CA ALA A 208 10.64 3.39 -8.15
C ALA A 208 11.60 2.20 -8.31
N ARG A 209 11.61 1.26 -7.35
CA ARG A 209 12.40 0.04 -7.43
C ARG A 209 12.02 -0.85 -8.62
N ARG A 210 10.73 -0.99 -8.92
CA ARG A 210 10.28 -1.76 -10.09
C ARG A 210 10.75 -1.12 -11.40
N LYS A 211 10.73 0.21 -11.50
CA LYS A 211 11.24 0.95 -12.66
C LYS A 211 12.75 0.76 -12.82
N SER A 212 13.52 0.89 -11.74
CA SER A 212 14.98 0.71 -11.78
C SER A 212 15.38 -0.73 -12.16
N ILE A 213 14.66 -1.74 -11.67
CA ILE A 213 14.89 -3.14 -12.07
C ILE A 213 14.60 -3.34 -13.55
N LYS A 214 13.50 -2.77 -14.07
CA LYS A 214 13.17 -2.86 -15.50
C LYS A 214 14.23 -2.20 -16.37
N GLU A 215 14.68 -1.00 -15.99
CA GLU A 215 15.74 -0.27 -16.69
C GLU A 215 17.06 -1.05 -16.66
N ALA A 216 17.49 -1.54 -15.50
CA ALA A 216 18.71 -2.33 -15.38
C ALA A 216 18.65 -3.63 -16.21
N ASN A 217 17.50 -4.32 -16.20
CA ASN A 217 17.30 -5.51 -17.03
C ASN A 217 17.31 -5.17 -18.53
N PHE A 218 16.71 -4.04 -18.92
CA PHE A 218 16.72 -3.57 -20.30
C PHE A 218 18.14 -3.25 -20.76
N LEU A 219 18.88 -2.45 -19.98
CA LEU A 219 20.27 -2.08 -20.28
C LEU A 219 21.23 -3.27 -20.25
N ARG A 220 20.97 -4.28 -19.43
CA ARG A 220 21.75 -5.53 -19.41
C ARG A 220 21.47 -6.41 -20.64
N GLY A 221 20.28 -6.28 -21.23
CA GLY A 221 19.85 -7.06 -22.39
C GLY A 221 20.16 -6.42 -23.74
N MET A 222 20.54 -5.13 -23.76
CA MET A 222 21.13 -4.44 -24.92
C MET A 222 22.61 -4.80 -25.05
#